data_AF-A0A3L7XQN8-F1
#
_entry.id   AF-A0A3L7XQN8-F1
#
_cell.length_a   1.000
_cell.length_b   1.000
_cell.length_c   1.000
_cell.angle_alpha   90.00
_cell.angle_beta   90.00
_cell.angle_gamma   90.00
#
_symmetry.space_group_name_H-M   'P 1'
#
loop_
_entity.id
_entity.type
_entity.pdbx_description
1 polymer ?
#
loop_
_entity_poly.entity_id
_entity_poly.type
_entity_poly.pdbx_seq_one_letter_code
_entity_poly.pdbx_strand_id
1 'polypeptide(L)' 'ANTPARCNTAEIELTGKALTTASIARAAAAAAATPGSRSDYRGSTAYRHAMASVLTQRALESLTPR' A
#
# COMPACT_ATOMS: atom_id res chain seq x y z
N ALA A 1 -12.20 10.30 2.95
CA ALA A 1 -13.32 9.34 2.85
C ALA A 1 -13.26 8.43 4.08
N ASN A 2 -14.38 8.15 4.73
CA ASN A 2 -14.41 7.30 5.94
C ASN A 2 -14.78 5.84 5.62
N THR A 3 -14.65 5.44 4.35
CA THR A 3 -14.98 4.11 3.84
C THR A 3 -13.72 3.47 3.26
N PRO A 4 -13.60 2.14 3.28
CA PRO A 4 -12.57 1.45 2.51
C PRO A 4 -12.59 1.93 1.05
N ALA A 5 -11.42 2.23 0.51
CA ALA A 5 -11.25 2.72 -0.85
C ALA A 5 -10.29 1.81 -1.62
N ARG A 6 -10.59 1.60 -2.90
CA ARG A 6 -9.73 0.86 -3.81
C ARG A 6 -8.51 1.70 -4.18
N CYS A 7 -7.32 1.12 -4.10
CA CYS A 7 -6.07 1.80 -4.44
C CYS A 7 -5.67 1.52 -5.90
N ASN A 8 -6.34 2.19 -6.84
CA ASN A 8 -6.11 1.98 -8.28
C ASN A 8 -4.65 2.22 -8.70
N THR A 9 -3.96 3.17 -8.05
CA THR A 9 -2.54 3.47 -8.33
C THR A 9 -1.63 2.29 -8.00
N ALA A 10 -1.86 1.60 -6.88
CA ALA A 10 -1.12 0.40 -6.52
C ALA A 10 -1.44 -0.77 -7.48
N GLU A 11 -2.70 -0.90 -7.92
CA GLU A 11 -3.10 -1.94 -8.87
C GLU A 11 -2.46 -1.77 -10.25
N ILE A 12 -2.31 -0.52 -10.73
CA ILE A 12 -1.59 -0.21 -11.98
C ILE A 12 -0.12 -0.65 -11.90
N GLU A 13 0.49 -0.59 -10.71
CA GLU A 13 1.86 -1.04 -10.52
C GLU A 13 2.05 -2.55 -10.61
N LEU A 14 0.97 -3.32 -10.48
CA LEU A 14 0.99 -4.78 -10.46
C LEU A 14 0.39 -5.40 -11.73
N THR A 15 -0.62 -4.77 -12.32
CA THR A 15 -1.37 -5.33 -13.45
C THR A 15 -0.46 -5.59 -14.65
N GLY A 16 -0.43 -6.86 -15.10
CA GLY A 16 0.40 -7.29 -16.23
C GLY A 16 1.91 -7.34 -15.95
N LYS A 17 2.36 -7.10 -14.72
CA LYS A 17 3.78 -7.15 -14.34
C LYS A 17 4.06 -8.39 -13.51
N ALA A 18 5.28 -8.93 -13.62
CA ALA A 18 5.73 -9.99 -12.72
C ALA A 18 5.75 -9.48 -11.26
N LEU A 19 5.33 -10.33 -10.32
CA LEU A 19 5.38 -10.05 -8.89
C LEU A 19 6.83 -10.20 -8.40
N THR A 20 7.55 -9.08 -8.36
CA THR A 20 8.96 -8.99 -7.99
C THR A 20 9.10 -8.02 -6.83
N THR A 21 10.22 -8.06 -6.09
CA THR A 21 10.49 -7.11 -5.01
C THR A 21 10.34 -5.65 -5.46
N ALA A 22 10.73 -5.33 -6.69
CA ALA A 22 10.60 -3.99 -7.25
C ALA A 22 9.15 -3.58 -7.53
N SER A 23 8.31 -4.46 -8.10
CA SER A 23 6.89 -4.15 -8.33
C SER A 23 6.11 -4.07 -7.03
N ILE A 24 6.44 -4.91 -6.05
CA ILE A 24 5.89 -4.84 -4.69
C ILE A 24 6.23 -3.49 -4.03
N ALA A 25 7.50 -3.06 -4.08
CA ALA A 25 7.92 -1.78 -3.52
C ALA A 25 7.21 -0.58 -4.16
N ARG A 26 7.02 -0.60 -5.50
CA ARG A 26 6.26 0.45 -6.20
C ARG A 26 4.79 0.47 -5.80
N ALA A 27 4.15 -0.69 -5.69
CA ALA A 27 2.76 -0.78 -5.25
C ALA A 27 2.57 -0.31 -3.80
N ALA A 28 3.51 -0.65 -2.90
CA ALA A 28 3.51 -0.18 -1.52
C ALA A 28 3.68 1.34 -1.41
N ALA A 29 4.58 1.93 -2.20
CA ALA A 29 4.73 3.38 -2.27
C ALA A 29 3.46 4.07 -2.80
N ALA A 30 2.80 3.50 -3.81
CA ALA A 30 1.54 4.01 -4.34
C ALA A 30 0.41 3.94 -3.30
N ALA A 31 0.33 2.87 -2.51
CA ALA A 31 -0.62 2.75 -1.41
C ALA A 31 -0.37 3.83 -0.33
N ALA A 32 0.89 4.05 0.03
CA ALA A 32 1.28 5.09 0.98
C ALA A 32 0.99 6.50 0.48
N ALA A 33 1.02 6.76 -0.84
CA ALA A 33 0.67 8.06 -1.40
C ALA A 33 -0.85 8.33 -1.43
N THR A 34 -1.69 7.35 -1.07
CA THR A 34 -3.15 7.49 -1.16
C THR A 34 -3.66 8.57 -0.19
N PRO A 35 -4.32 9.63 -0.68
CA PRO A 35 -4.83 10.69 0.19
C PRO A 35 -6.04 10.22 1.00
N GLY A 36 -6.29 10.88 2.13
CA GLY A 36 -7.50 10.68 2.93
C GLY A 36 -7.30 10.15 4.34
N SER A 37 -6.04 9.93 4.77
CA SER A 37 -5.72 9.63 6.16
C SER A 37 -5.79 10.88 7.04
N ARG A 38 -6.49 10.79 8.18
CA ARG A 38 -6.62 11.86 9.18
C ARG A 38 -5.97 11.41 10.48
N SER A 39 -5.20 12.25 11.17
CA SER A 39 -4.65 11.99 12.51
C SER A 39 -5.73 11.83 13.59
N ASP A 40 -5.52 10.92 14.55
CA ASP A 40 -6.42 10.64 15.69
C ASP A 40 -5.62 9.99 16.85
N TYR A 41 -6.30 9.57 17.91
CA TYR A 41 -5.67 8.94 19.08
C TYR A 41 -4.94 7.61 18.77
N ARG A 42 -5.20 6.99 17.61
CA ARG A 42 -4.55 5.73 17.20
C ARG A 42 -3.28 5.96 16.37
N GLY A 43 -3.04 7.18 15.91
CA GLY A 43 -1.83 7.50 15.17
C GLY A 43 -1.91 8.80 14.38
N SER A 44 -0.77 9.22 13.86
CA SER A 44 -0.68 10.37 12.95
C SER A 44 -1.01 9.94 11.51
N THR A 45 -1.39 10.91 10.69
CA THR A 45 -1.49 10.73 9.24
C THR A 45 -0.19 10.14 8.68
N ALA A 46 0.98 10.67 9.07
CA ALA A 46 2.30 10.17 8.65
C ALA A 46 2.51 8.68 9.01
N TYR A 47 2.19 8.28 10.24
CA TYR A 47 2.28 6.89 10.67
C TYR A 47 1.38 5.98 9.83
N ARG A 48 0.14 6.40 9.55
CA ARG A 48 -0.79 5.63 8.72
C ARG A 48 -0.30 5.47 7.28
N HIS A 49 0.29 6.50 6.68
CA HIS A 49 0.89 6.38 5.34
C HIS A 49 2.09 5.41 5.35
N ALA A 50 2.95 5.47 6.37
CA ALA A 50 4.05 4.52 6.52
C ALA A 50 3.53 3.08 6.68
N MET A 51 2.48 2.88 7.49
CA MET A 51 1.88 1.55 7.68
C MET A 51 1.14 1.05 6.44
N ALA A 52 0.52 1.92 5.64
CA ALA A 52 -0.06 1.51 4.36
C ALA A 52 1.01 0.88 3.46
N SER A 53 2.21 1.49 3.37
CA SER A 53 3.35 0.89 2.64
C SER A 53 3.70 -0.51 3.19
N VAL A 54 3.94 -0.60 4.50
CA VAL A 54 4.39 -1.85 5.15
C VAL A 54 3.37 -2.97 4.99
N LEU A 55 2.08 -2.68 5.19
CA LEU A 55 1.02 -3.68 5.10
C LEU A 55 0.81 -4.14 3.66
N THR A 56 0.87 -3.24 2.68
CA THR A 56 0.81 -3.61 1.26
C THR A 56 2.00 -4.48 0.88
N GLN A 57 3.22 -4.12 1.30
CA GLN A 57 4.41 -4.93 1.04
C GLN A 57 4.27 -6.35 1.61
N ARG A 58 3.94 -6.48 2.90
CA ARG A 58 3.76 -7.79 3.55
C ARG A 58 2.67 -8.64 2.91
N ALA A 59 1.55 -8.01 2.54
CA ALA A 59 0.46 -8.71 1.87
C ALA A 59 0.91 -9.29 0.52
N LEU A 60 1.65 -8.52 -0.28
CA LEU A 60 2.15 -8.99 -1.58
C LEU A 60 3.26 -10.03 -1.45
N GLU A 61 4.19 -9.86 -0.50
CA GLU A 61 5.23 -10.85 -0.19
C GLU A 61 4.65 -12.18 0.29
N SER A 62 3.50 -12.18 0.97
CA SER A 62 2.83 -13.43 1.37
C SER A 62 2.30 -14.25 0.19
N LEU A 63 2.25 -13.69 -1.01
CA LEU A 63 1.83 -14.36 -2.24
C LEU A 63 3.02 -14.94 -3.02
N THR A 64 4.25 -14.57 -2.67
CA THR A 64 5.46 -15.13 -3.28
C THR A 64 5.84 -16.44 -2.59
N PRO A 65 6.10 -17.53 -3.35
CA PRO A 65 6.61 -18.78 -2.78
C PRO A 65 7.95 -18.53 -2.06
N ARG A 66 8.14 -19.18 -0.92
CA ARG A 66 9.43 -19.24 -0.23
C ARG A 66 10.35 -20.28 -0.85
#